data_AF-A0A917YNQ5-F1
#
_entry.id   AF-A0A917YNQ5-F1
#
_cell.length_a   1.000
_cell.length_b   1.000
_cell.length_c   1.000
_cell.angle_alpha   90.00
_cell.angle_beta   90.00
_cell.angle_gamma   90.00
#
_symmetry.space_group_name_H-M   'P 1'
#
loop_
_entity.id
_entity.type
_entity.pdbx_description
1 polymer ?
#
loop_
_entity_poly.entity_id
_entity_poly.type
_entity_poly.pdbx_seq_one_letter_code
_entity_poly.pdbx_strand_id
1 'polypeptide(L)'
;MLIGAGTFRDPELPDIPAVHTNLEDLRQVLTHPVHGLLTADHCQVLADPADQAAVGVALTAAVREAEDLLLVYYCGHGVLDDTGVLHFALTGTNAEHVGFSAIHVDLVKRMVGSARAKARVLLLDCCFSGQAVTVMSSRRSLALGQLDLTGTYTLTSTPATSLSHAPLGARNTAFTGALLNALRVPGPLTLDQIHRHIDQELVGRGLPRPQRRSVGTAGNLTVTRGPIKPPPPPAVPRLSSQQGPRPATSRSRKKPPSAMAKTGRALLAMLPLALLQGSTYVPQAPDPFLDATRIVAGVWKDDEGNRNDEADSSYNEDVITGLLDFADFEGDITFKKVAREEAIRTLMTRGVHIAGTLGITPSREREVDFVGPLASSRLGVLVRRQEKGIEKIPDLSGRRVCTIAGSTTTDSLVKVEKGAQIVTEEGLGGCLTRLYQRNADAIVGDRLTLAGMQLAEQLGTKLIEGISFGDRESTGFAIAKGNHDTCERLRIALQKYVSSKDWQKHFSERLPLTQDFLEAQPSSEEINKMSCRASAAG
;
A
#
# COMPACT_ATOMS: atom_id res chain seq x y z
N MET A 1 26.97 6.96 -10.28
CA MET A 1 26.75 8.27 -9.64
C MET A 1 25.59 8.15 -8.66
N LEU A 2 25.83 8.38 -7.37
CA LEU A 2 24.79 8.40 -6.33
C LEU A 2 24.71 9.82 -5.77
N ILE A 3 23.55 10.46 -5.89
CA ILE A 3 23.29 11.83 -5.43
C ILE A 3 22.29 11.76 -4.29
N GLY A 4 22.44 12.59 -3.25
CA GLY A 4 21.35 12.80 -2.32
C GLY A 4 21.51 13.99 -1.40
N ALA A 5 20.38 14.62 -1.07
CA ALA A 5 20.28 15.70 -0.10
C ALA A 5 19.50 15.20 1.12
N GLY A 6 20.21 15.04 2.24
CA GLY A 6 19.67 14.65 3.54
C GLY A 6 19.62 15.81 4.53
N THR A 7 20.37 16.88 4.32
CA THR A 7 20.26 18.13 5.10
C THR A 7 19.76 19.31 4.26
N PHE A 8 18.95 20.18 4.86
CA PHE A 8 18.33 21.34 4.20
C PHE A 8 18.46 22.63 5.02
N ARG A 9 18.38 23.78 4.33
CA ARG A 9 18.41 25.13 4.96
C ARG A 9 17.04 25.78 5.10
N ASP A 10 16.05 25.30 4.36
CA ASP A 10 14.69 25.84 4.35
C ASP A 10 13.81 25.05 5.33
N PRO A 11 13.12 25.70 6.29
CA PRO A 11 12.36 25.00 7.33
C PRO A 11 11.11 24.26 6.81
N GLU A 12 10.64 24.53 5.58
CA GLU A 12 9.57 23.75 4.95
C GLU A 12 10.10 22.40 4.38
N LEU A 13 11.42 22.20 4.35
CA LEU A 13 12.10 20.96 3.90
C LEU A 13 12.80 20.27 5.10
N PRO A 14 12.13 19.33 5.81
CA PRO A 14 12.73 18.67 6.97
C PRO A 14 13.88 17.74 6.56
N ASP A 15 14.94 17.67 7.37
CA ASP A 15 16.08 16.77 7.17
C ASP A 15 15.67 15.29 7.05
N ILE A 16 16.39 14.55 6.22
CA ILE A 16 16.23 13.10 6.01
C ILE A 16 17.59 12.41 6.25
N PRO A 17 17.99 12.14 7.52
CA PRO A 17 19.29 11.55 7.85
C PRO A 17 19.53 10.16 7.22
N ALA A 18 18.46 9.46 6.84
CA ALA A 18 18.53 8.19 6.11
C ALA A 18 19.14 8.31 4.70
N VAL A 19 19.30 9.52 4.15
CA VAL A 19 19.93 9.74 2.83
C VAL A 19 21.43 9.45 2.89
N HIS A 20 22.14 9.83 3.95
CA HIS A 20 23.58 9.62 4.07
C HIS A 20 23.94 8.13 4.16
N THR A 21 23.18 7.38 4.95
CA THR A 21 23.27 5.92 5.07
C THR A 21 22.79 5.18 3.82
N ASN A 22 21.76 5.68 3.12
CA ASN A 22 21.41 5.19 1.78
C ASN A 22 22.58 5.27 0.80
N LEU A 23 23.27 6.41 0.75
CA LEU A 23 24.43 6.62 -0.13
C LEU A 23 25.61 5.73 0.28
N GLU A 24 25.87 5.56 1.58
CA GLU A 24 26.88 4.64 2.13
C GLU A 24 26.60 3.18 1.74
N ASP A 25 25.41 2.68 2.08
CA ASP A 25 25.03 1.28 1.88
C ASP A 25 24.94 0.92 0.39
N LEU A 26 24.40 1.82 -0.44
CA LEU A 26 24.37 1.62 -1.90
C LEU A 26 25.77 1.64 -2.50
N ARG A 27 26.66 2.54 -2.07
CA ARG A 27 28.07 2.53 -2.49
C ARG A 27 28.71 1.18 -2.14
N GLN A 28 28.55 0.72 -0.90
CA GLN A 28 29.12 -0.54 -0.42
C GLN A 28 28.63 -1.74 -1.23
N VAL A 29 27.33 -1.86 -1.48
CA VAL A 29 26.74 -2.97 -2.25
C VAL A 29 27.13 -2.89 -3.74
N LEU A 30 27.11 -1.70 -4.35
CA LEU A 30 27.46 -1.53 -5.77
C LEU A 30 28.95 -1.70 -6.06
N THR A 31 29.83 -1.56 -5.07
CA THR A 31 31.30 -1.66 -5.22
C THR A 31 31.94 -2.86 -4.51
N HIS A 32 31.15 -3.81 -4.02
CA HIS A 32 31.68 -4.98 -3.31
C HIS A 32 32.61 -5.83 -4.21
N PRO A 33 33.85 -6.17 -3.78
CA PRO A 33 34.90 -6.69 -4.68
C PRO A 33 34.56 -8.02 -5.39
N VAL A 34 33.66 -8.83 -4.82
CA VAL A 34 33.20 -10.11 -5.40
C VAL A 34 31.81 -9.99 -6.07
N HIS A 35 31.06 -8.93 -5.77
CA HIS A 35 29.59 -8.93 -5.84
C HIS A 35 28.93 -7.61 -6.27
N GLY A 36 29.73 -6.56 -6.49
CA GLY A 36 29.29 -5.27 -6.98
C GLY A 36 29.09 -5.24 -8.49
N LEU A 37 28.62 -4.09 -8.95
CA LEU A 37 28.36 -3.75 -10.35
C LEU A 37 29.42 -2.80 -10.93
N LEU A 38 30.10 -2.05 -10.05
CA LEU A 38 31.03 -0.97 -10.39
C LEU A 38 32.34 -1.13 -9.61
N THR A 39 33.43 -0.56 -10.13
CA THR A 39 34.64 -0.31 -9.32
C THR A 39 34.38 0.81 -8.30
N ALA A 40 35.22 0.93 -7.28
CA ALA A 40 35.13 2.01 -6.30
C ALA A 40 35.24 3.40 -6.94
N ASP A 41 36.05 3.53 -7.99
CA ASP A 41 36.34 4.79 -8.68
C ASP A 41 35.16 5.23 -9.58
N HIS A 42 34.54 4.29 -10.31
CA HIS A 42 33.38 4.57 -11.18
C HIS A 42 32.05 4.73 -10.39
N CYS A 43 32.10 4.62 -9.05
CA CYS A 43 30.96 4.83 -8.16
C CYS A 43 31.09 6.15 -7.39
N GLN A 44 31.00 7.29 -8.10
CA GLN A 44 31.02 8.62 -7.49
C GLN A 44 29.76 8.85 -6.62
N VAL A 45 29.95 9.51 -5.47
CA VAL A 45 28.89 9.89 -4.50
C VAL A 45 28.91 11.40 -4.30
N LEU A 46 27.74 12.04 -4.34
CA LEU A 46 27.51 13.46 -4.10
C LEU A 46 26.43 13.63 -3.02
N ALA A 47 26.87 13.71 -1.76
CA ALA A 47 26.01 13.96 -0.61
C ALA A 47 25.88 15.47 -0.34
N ASP A 48 24.70 15.90 0.10
CA ASP A 48 24.33 17.28 0.41
C ASP A 48 24.82 18.34 -0.60
N PRO A 49 24.52 18.18 -1.91
CA PRO A 49 24.82 19.19 -2.91
C PRO A 49 24.09 20.50 -2.56
N ALA A 50 24.83 21.60 -2.49
CA ALA A 50 24.28 22.91 -2.16
C ALA A 50 23.44 23.52 -3.28
N ASP A 51 23.83 23.33 -4.55
CA ASP A 51 23.27 24.01 -5.70
C ASP A 51 23.28 23.17 -7.00
N GLN A 52 22.60 23.69 -8.03
CA GLN A 52 22.46 23.01 -9.32
C GLN A 52 23.79 22.85 -10.08
N ALA A 53 24.78 23.71 -9.84
CA ALA A 53 26.07 23.68 -10.52
C ALA A 53 26.96 22.55 -10.00
N ALA A 54 26.96 22.29 -8.68
CA ALA A 54 27.64 21.15 -8.08
C ALA A 54 27.16 19.81 -8.68
N VAL A 55 25.84 19.62 -8.78
CA VAL A 55 25.26 18.43 -9.44
C VAL A 55 25.52 18.43 -10.94
N GLY A 56 25.42 19.59 -11.61
CA GLY A 56 25.68 19.73 -13.04
C GLY A 56 27.10 19.29 -13.44
N VAL A 57 28.11 19.69 -12.67
CA VAL A 57 29.52 19.29 -12.88
C VAL A 57 29.67 17.77 -12.70
N ALA A 58 29.21 17.23 -11.58
CA ALA A 58 29.35 15.81 -11.25
C ALA A 58 28.61 14.91 -12.26
N LEU A 59 27.37 15.25 -12.60
CA LEU A 59 26.57 14.50 -13.58
C LEU A 59 27.16 14.60 -14.99
N THR A 60 27.73 15.75 -15.37
CA THR A 60 28.42 15.90 -16.67
C THR A 60 29.67 15.02 -16.77
N ALA A 61 30.41 14.83 -15.67
CA ALA A 61 31.53 13.89 -15.64
C ALA A 61 31.04 12.45 -15.87
N ALA A 62 30.10 11.97 -15.06
CA ALA A 62 29.55 10.61 -15.18
C ALA A 62 28.90 10.32 -16.55
N VAL A 63 28.23 11.31 -17.16
CA VAL A 63 27.63 11.21 -18.51
C VAL A 63 28.68 11.08 -19.62
N ARG A 64 29.90 11.59 -19.41
CA ARG A 64 31.03 11.46 -20.36
C ARG A 64 31.83 10.17 -20.15
N GLU A 65 31.93 9.70 -18.92
CA GLU A 65 32.72 8.55 -18.48
C GLU A 65 32.05 7.20 -18.81
N ALA A 66 30.71 7.14 -18.79
CA ALA A 66 29.96 5.90 -18.93
C ALA A 66 29.80 5.42 -20.38
N GLU A 67 30.47 4.31 -20.73
CA GLU A 67 30.36 3.63 -22.04
C GLU A 67 29.43 2.39 -22.04
N ASP A 68 29.42 1.60 -20.97
CA ASP A 68 28.54 0.43 -20.83
C ASP A 68 27.27 0.74 -20.04
N LEU A 69 27.41 1.25 -18.82
CA LEU A 69 26.30 1.56 -17.92
C LEU A 69 26.51 2.92 -17.25
N LEU A 70 25.54 3.82 -17.45
CA LEU A 70 25.35 4.98 -16.58
C LEU A 70 24.26 4.65 -15.55
N LEU A 71 24.63 4.51 -14.29
CA LEU A 71 23.68 4.48 -13.17
C LEU A 71 23.71 5.82 -12.44
N VAL A 72 22.55 6.49 -12.40
CA VAL A 72 22.28 7.69 -11.60
C VAL A 72 21.21 7.37 -10.58
N TYR A 73 21.53 7.54 -9.30
CA TYR A 73 20.59 7.47 -8.19
C TYR A 73 20.41 8.88 -7.61
N TYR A 74 19.17 9.24 -7.23
CA TYR A 74 18.85 10.42 -6.44
C TYR A 74 17.98 10.04 -5.24
N CYS A 75 18.26 10.60 -4.06
CA CYS A 75 17.40 10.50 -2.89
C CYS A 75 17.36 11.81 -2.09
N GLY A 76 16.18 12.16 -1.58
CA GLY A 76 15.91 13.42 -0.88
C GLY A 76 14.48 13.87 -1.14
N HIS A 77 14.16 15.14 -0.87
CA HIS A 77 12.84 15.68 -1.22
C HIS A 77 12.64 15.75 -2.74
N GLY A 78 11.42 15.44 -3.16
CA GLY A 78 10.91 15.77 -4.49
C GLY A 78 9.85 16.85 -4.30
N VAL A 79 10.09 18.03 -4.87
CA VAL A 79 9.23 19.21 -4.71
C VAL A 79 8.61 19.57 -6.05
N LEU A 80 7.39 20.12 -6.03
CA LEU A 80 6.71 20.59 -7.23
C LEU A 80 6.82 22.12 -7.31
N ASP A 81 6.98 22.66 -8.51
CA ASP A 81 6.86 24.11 -8.75
C ASP A 81 5.38 24.56 -8.85
N ASP A 82 5.15 25.85 -9.11
CA ASP A 82 3.84 26.45 -9.32
C ASP A 82 3.10 25.90 -10.55
N THR A 83 3.82 25.31 -11.50
CA THR A 83 3.26 24.59 -12.65
C THR A 83 2.98 23.11 -12.37
N GLY A 84 3.32 22.63 -11.17
CA GLY A 84 3.13 21.25 -10.72
C GLY A 84 4.25 20.27 -11.10
N VAL A 85 5.40 20.77 -11.57
CA VAL A 85 6.47 19.95 -12.18
C VAL A 85 7.56 19.59 -11.16
N LEU A 86 7.92 18.31 -11.13
CA LEU A 86 8.91 17.76 -10.21
C LEU A 86 10.32 18.37 -10.40
N HIS A 87 10.86 18.83 -9.28
CA HIS A 87 12.24 19.21 -9.07
C HIS A 87 12.86 18.39 -7.92
N PHE A 88 14.14 18.06 -8.05
CA PHE A 88 14.94 17.43 -7.00
C PHE A 88 15.50 18.51 -6.08
N ALA A 89 15.16 18.43 -4.79
CA ALA A 89 15.64 19.37 -3.78
C ALA A 89 17.14 19.18 -3.50
N LEU A 90 17.75 20.26 -3.04
CA LEU A 90 19.16 20.39 -2.71
C LEU A 90 19.26 21.06 -1.33
N THR A 91 20.43 21.01 -0.68
CA THR A 91 20.63 21.62 0.64
C THR A 91 20.40 23.15 0.63
N GLY A 92 20.57 23.80 -0.53
CA GLY A 92 20.25 25.21 -0.76
C GLY A 92 18.90 25.49 -1.44
N THR A 93 18.01 24.51 -1.60
CA THR A 93 16.66 24.74 -2.14
C THR A 93 15.83 25.60 -1.20
N ASN A 94 15.09 26.54 -1.77
CA ASN A 94 14.09 27.36 -1.10
C ASN A 94 12.69 26.94 -1.58
N ALA A 95 11.78 26.66 -0.63
CA ALA A 95 10.48 26.07 -0.91
C ALA A 95 9.49 27.04 -1.60
N GLU A 96 9.73 28.35 -1.52
CA GLU A 96 8.94 29.36 -2.24
C GLU A 96 9.46 29.59 -3.67
N HIS A 97 10.73 29.28 -3.94
CA HIS A 97 11.43 29.56 -5.22
C HIS A 97 12.03 28.28 -5.84
N VAL A 98 11.23 27.20 -5.88
CA VAL A 98 11.64 25.86 -6.34
C VAL A 98 12.32 25.89 -7.71
N GLY A 99 11.71 26.52 -8.72
CA GLY A 99 12.21 26.52 -10.10
C GLY A 99 13.59 27.17 -10.33
N PHE A 100 14.09 27.94 -9.34
CA PHE A 100 15.43 28.54 -9.38
C PHE A 100 16.42 27.83 -8.43
N SER A 101 15.94 27.14 -7.40
CA SER A 101 16.76 26.63 -6.29
C SER A 101 16.80 25.10 -6.17
N ALA A 102 16.01 24.38 -6.97
CA ALA A 102 15.99 22.92 -7.09
C ALA A 102 16.25 22.49 -8.54
N ILE A 103 16.56 21.21 -8.79
CA ILE A 103 16.90 20.71 -10.14
C ILE A 103 15.67 20.13 -10.82
N HIS A 104 15.19 20.78 -11.88
CA HIS A 104 14.08 20.30 -12.70
C HIS A 104 14.34 18.88 -13.25
N VAL A 105 13.41 17.94 -13.02
CA VAL A 105 13.59 16.51 -13.37
C VAL A 105 13.95 16.26 -14.84
N ASP A 106 13.40 17.03 -15.78
CA ASP A 106 13.68 16.87 -17.21
C ASP A 106 15.09 17.33 -17.60
N LEU A 107 15.78 18.16 -16.80
CA LEU A 107 17.20 18.43 -17.03
C LEU A 107 18.03 17.17 -16.79
N VAL A 108 17.80 16.48 -15.68
CA VAL A 108 18.49 15.21 -15.36
C VAL A 108 18.14 14.13 -16.39
N LYS A 109 16.84 13.98 -16.76
CA LYS A 109 16.41 13.03 -17.80
C LYS A 109 17.09 13.29 -19.15
N ARG A 110 17.22 14.56 -19.57
CA ARG A 110 17.96 14.93 -20.80
C ARG A 110 19.45 14.60 -20.70
N MET A 111 20.11 14.93 -19.60
CA MET A 111 21.53 14.63 -19.40
C MET A 111 21.80 13.12 -19.41
N VAL A 112 21.04 12.34 -18.64
CA VAL A 112 21.15 10.87 -18.61
C VAL A 112 20.85 10.26 -19.99
N GLY A 113 19.79 10.70 -20.67
CA GLY A 113 19.43 10.24 -22.02
C GLY A 113 20.49 10.56 -23.09
N SER A 114 21.29 11.61 -22.89
CA SER A 114 22.37 12.00 -23.81
C SER A 114 23.68 11.21 -23.63
N ALA A 115 23.80 10.37 -22.60
CA ALA A 115 24.99 9.58 -22.33
C ALA A 115 25.26 8.54 -23.43
N ARG A 116 26.53 8.27 -23.71
CA ARG A 116 26.95 7.25 -24.69
C ARG A 116 26.76 5.81 -24.18
N ALA A 117 26.51 5.65 -22.88
CA ALA A 117 26.28 4.36 -22.23
C ALA A 117 25.22 3.51 -22.94
N LYS A 118 25.54 2.24 -23.19
CA LYS A 118 24.62 1.23 -23.78
C LYS A 118 23.38 1.02 -22.91
N ALA A 119 23.53 1.15 -21.59
CA ALA A 119 22.45 1.15 -20.61
C ALA A 119 22.46 2.44 -19.79
N ARG A 120 21.27 3.02 -19.57
CA ARG A 120 21.08 4.28 -18.83
C ARG A 120 20.02 4.05 -17.75
N VAL A 121 20.42 3.98 -16.49
CA VAL A 121 19.56 3.63 -15.36
C VAL A 121 19.40 4.83 -14.44
N LEU A 122 18.16 5.30 -14.27
CA LEU A 122 17.79 6.38 -13.36
C LEU A 122 16.96 5.81 -12.21
N LEU A 123 17.49 5.88 -10.99
CA LEU A 123 16.84 5.42 -9.76
C LEU A 123 16.45 6.64 -8.92
N LEU A 124 15.17 6.81 -8.59
CA LEU A 124 14.66 7.96 -7.86
C LEU A 124 13.96 7.54 -6.56
N ASP A 125 14.52 7.91 -5.42
CA ASP A 125 13.92 7.74 -4.10
C ASP A 125 13.52 9.11 -3.51
N CYS A 126 12.44 9.67 -4.06
CA CYS A 126 11.90 10.95 -3.64
C CYS A 126 10.37 11.02 -3.83
N CYS A 127 9.71 11.97 -3.18
CA CYS A 127 8.30 12.24 -3.37
C CYS A 127 7.97 12.61 -4.82
N PHE A 128 6.76 12.25 -5.28
CA PHE A 128 6.27 12.45 -6.64
C PHE A 128 7.17 11.87 -7.76
N SER A 129 8.15 11.01 -7.42
CA SER A 129 9.20 10.55 -8.33
C SER A 129 8.66 9.91 -9.61
N GLY A 130 7.47 9.30 -9.56
CA GLY A 130 6.75 8.79 -10.73
C GLY A 130 6.43 9.84 -11.81
N GLN A 131 6.51 11.16 -11.57
CA GLN A 131 6.45 12.15 -12.65
C GLN A 131 7.59 11.94 -13.68
N ALA A 132 8.73 11.39 -13.26
CA ALA A 132 9.81 11.02 -14.16
C ALA A 132 9.44 9.91 -15.15
N VAL A 133 8.44 9.08 -14.82
CA VAL A 133 7.92 7.96 -15.63
C VAL A 133 7.00 8.47 -16.75
N THR A 134 6.30 9.59 -16.54
CA THR A 134 5.32 10.17 -17.48
C THR A 134 5.95 10.60 -18.81
N VAL A 135 5.15 10.51 -19.90
CA VAL A 135 5.55 10.99 -21.23
C VAL A 135 5.64 12.52 -21.25
N MET A 136 6.67 13.06 -21.92
CA MET A 136 6.79 14.49 -22.20
C MET A 136 5.66 14.96 -23.13
N SER A 137 4.59 15.52 -22.57
CA SER A 137 3.41 16.01 -23.29
C SER A 137 3.44 17.52 -23.61
N SER A 138 4.61 18.17 -23.48
CA SER A 138 4.80 19.57 -23.89
C SER A 138 4.90 19.69 -25.43
N ARG A 139 3.90 20.35 -26.04
CA ARG A 139 3.70 20.44 -27.51
C ARG A 139 4.73 21.31 -28.27
N ARG A 140 5.99 21.37 -27.83
CA ARG A 140 7.07 22.16 -28.47
C ARG A 140 8.33 21.37 -28.86
N SER A 141 8.48 20.11 -28.42
CA SER A 141 9.65 19.29 -28.77
C SER A 141 9.48 18.38 -30.00
N LEU A 142 8.44 18.58 -30.81
CA LEU A 142 8.19 17.82 -32.05
C LEU A 142 9.25 18.04 -33.15
N ALA A 143 10.15 19.02 -32.99
CA ALA A 143 11.23 19.34 -33.94
C ALA A 143 12.62 18.76 -33.57
N LEU A 144 12.80 18.24 -32.36
CA LEU A 144 14.00 17.49 -31.94
C LEU A 144 13.59 16.04 -31.70
N GLY A 145 13.22 15.37 -32.79
CA GLY A 145 12.62 14.05 -32.76
C GLY A 145 13.58 12.96 -32.26
N GLN A 146 12.99 11.98 -31.56
CA GLN A 146 13.49 10.60 -31.45
C GLN A 146 15.01 10.45 -31.20
N LEU A 147 15.56 11.19 -30.23
CA LEU A 147 16.82 10.77 -29.60
C LEU A 147 16.59 9.37 -29.00
N ASP A 148 17.49 8.43 -29.34
CA ASP A 148 17.32 7.01 -29.07
C ASP A 148 17.33 6.70 -27.56
N LEU A 149 16.14 6.73 -26.95
CA LEU A 149 15.91 6.34 -25.56
C LEU A 149 16.03 4.81 -25.35
N THR A 150 16.21 4.04 -26.42
CA THR A 150 16.59 2.63 -26.41
C THR A 150 17.73 2.39 -25.41
N GLY A 151 17.54 1.45 -24.45
CA GLY A 151 18.51 1.20 -23.38
C GLY A 151 18.31 2.02 -22.10
N THR A 152 17.28 2.87 -22.03
CA THR A 152 16.95 3.64 -20.83
C THR A 152 15.97 2.91 -19.91
N TYR A 153 16.27 2.89 -18.62
CA TYR A 153 15.43 2.36 -17.55
C TYR A 153 15.27 3.40 -16.44
N THR A 154 14.03 3.72 -16.06
CA THR A 154 13.72 4.56 -14.90
C THR A 154 12.98 3.71 -13.87
N LEU A 155 13.43 3.75 -12.61
CA LEU A 155 12.76 3.15 -11.46
C LEU A 155 12.55 4.23 -10.40
N THR A 156 11.33 4.34 -9.88
CA THR A 156 10.94 5.40 -8.95
C THR A 156 10.28 4.77 -7.71
N SER A 157 10.56 5.31 -6.54
CA SER A 157 9.99 4.82 -5.28
C SER A 157 8.48 5.04 -5.16
N THR A 158 7.91 5.90 -6.00
CA THR A 158 6.48 6.26 -5.96
C THR A 158 5.84 6.43 -7.34
N PRO A 159 4.50 6.38 -7.42
CA PRO A 159 3.73 6.99 -8.49
C PRO A 159 3.83 8.53 -8.52
N ALA A 160 3.40 9.12 -9.63
CA ALA A 160 3.53 10.56 -9.91
C ALA A 160 2.81 11.47 -8.90
N THR A 161 1.83 10.93 -8.16
CA THR A 161 0.94 11.63 -7.23
C THR A 161 1.25 11.36 -5.76
N SER A 162 2.32 10.63 -5.43
CA SER A 162 2.49 10.06 -4.08
C SER A 162 3.88 10.29 -3.45
N LEU A 163 3.91 10.38 -2.12
CA LEU A 163 5.14 10.56 -1.32
C LEU A 163 5.96 9.26 -1.17
N SER A 164 7.29 9.44 -0.97
CA SER A 164 8.24 8.35 -0.67
C SER A 164 8.41 8.23 0.83
N HIS A 165 8.60 7.02 1.34
CA HIS A 165 8.59 6.77 2.78
C HIS A 165 10.00 6.65 3.38
N ALA A 166 10.30 7.52 4.35
CA ALA A 166 11.45 7.43 5.23
C ALA A 166 10.94 7.14 6.67
N PRO A 167 10.99 5.89 7.16
CA PRO A 167 10.51 5.59 8.51
C PRO A 167 11.38 6.25 9.57
N LEU A 168 10.77 6.92 10.55
CA LEU A 168 11.50 7.61 11.62
C LEU A 168 12.38 6.62 12.40
N GLY A 169 13.68 6.91 12.49
CA GLY A 169 14.66 6.07 13.16
C GLY A 169 15.13 4.82 12.39
N ALA A 170 14.63 4.56 11.18
CA ALA A 170 15.16 3.50 10.33
C ALA A 170 16.52 3.91 9.71
N ARG A 171 17.43 2.95 9.54
CA ARG A 171 18.75 3.21 8.91
C ARG A 171 18.62 3.71 7.47
N ASN A 172 17.65 3.21 6.71
CA ASN A 172 17.47 3.51 5.29
C ASN A 172 16.02 3.96 5.03
N THR A 173 15.80 4.71 3.96
CA THR A 173 14.44 4.91 3.42
C THR A 173 13.84 3.56 3.00
N ALA A 174 12.52 3.46 2.93
CA ALA A 174 11.86 2.19 2.66
C ALA A 174 12.25 1.59 1.30
N PHE A 175 12.21 2.40 0.24
CA PHE A 175 12.58 1.96 -1.12
C PHE A 175 14.06 1.59 -1.22
N THR A 176 14.97 2.40 -0.65
CA THR A 176 16.40 2.06 -0.70
C THR A 176 16.74 0.83 0.15
N GLY A 177 16.07 0.62 1.30
CA GLY A 177 16.17 -0.63 2.05
C GLY A 177 15.77 -1.86 1.24
N ALA A 178 14.63 -1.80 0.55
CA ALA A 178 14.15 -2.88 -0.32
C ALA A 178 15.05 -3.08 -1.56
N LEU A 179 15.62 -2.00 -2.13
CA LEU A 179 16.63 -2.06 -3.19
C LEU A 179 17.92 -2.73 -2.71
N LEU A 180 18.40 -2.41 -1.51
CA LEU A 180 19.56 -3.05 -0.89
C LEU A 180 19.32 -4.55 -0.65
N ASN A 181 18.11 -4.94 -0.26
CA ASN A 181 17.73 -6.35 -0.10
C ASN A 181 17.66 -7.07 -1.45
N ALA A 182 17.04 -6.47 -2.48
CA ALA A 182 17.04 -6.99 -3.84
C ALA A 182 18.46 -7.20 -4.39
N LEU A 183 19.37 -6.25 -4.15
CA LEU A 183 20.78 -6.34 -4.55
C LEU A 183 21.59 -7.33 -3.69
N ARG A 184 21.09 -7.79 -2.54
CA ARG A 184 21.74 -8.83 -1.72
C ARG A 184 21.41 -10.25 -2.22
N VAL A 185 20.25 -10.46 -2.86
CA VAL A 185 19.80 -11.76 -3.39
C VAL A 185 20.90 -12.48 -4.18
N PRO A 186 21.20 -13.77 -3.89
CA PRO A 186 22.24 -14.50 -4.62
C PRO A 186 21.87 -14.80 -6.08
N GLY A 187 22.83 -14.61 -6.98
CA GLY A 187 22.71 -14.98 -8.39
C GLY A 187 22.35 -13.82 -9.34
N PRO A 188 21.98 -14.15 -10.60
CA PRO A 188 21.71 -13.16 -11.62
C PRO A 188 20.25 -12.62 -11.57
N LEU A 189 20.09 -11.31 -11.31
CA LEU A 189 18.83 -10.58 -11.48
C LEU A 189 18.90 -9.55 -12.63
N THR A 190 17.79 -9.40 -13.36
CA THR A 190 17.54 -8.26 -14.25
C THR A 190 16.97 -7.05 -13.50
N LEU A 191 16.97 -5.87 -14.11
CA LEU A 191 16.29 -4.69 -13.58
C LEU A 191 14.79 -4.93 -13.31
N ASP A 192 14.13 -5.74 -14.14
CA ASP A 192 12.73 -6.16 -13.95
C ASP A 192 12.54 -7.14 -12.78
N GLN A 193 13.55 -7.96 -12.46
CA GLN A 193 13.53 -8.82 -11.26
C GLN A 193 13.85 -8.02 -9.98
N ILE A 194 14.74 -7.04 -10.07
CA ILE A 194 15.02 -6.09 -8.98
C ILE A 194 13.76 -5.28 -8.67
N HIS A 195 13.08 -4.72 -9.69
CA HIS A 195 11.78 -4.05 -9.51
C HIS A 195 10.76 -4.97 -8.83
N ARG A 196 10.62 -6.21 -9.29
CA ARG A 196 9.69 -7.18 -8.70
C ARG A 196 9.99 -7.50 -7.23
N HIS A 197 11.26 -7.63 -6.85
CA HIS A 197 11.64 -7.88 -5.46
C HIS A 197 11.33 -6.67 -4.56
N ILE A 198 11.61 -5.45 -5.05
CA ILE A 198 11.30 -4.21 -4.34
C ILE A 198 9.78 -4.03 -4.21
N ASP A 199 9.02 -4.27 -5.27
CA ASP A 199 7.55 -4.23 -5.26
C ASP A 199 6.98 -5.27 -4.28
N GLN A 200 7.49 -6.51 -4.29
CA GLN A 200 7.07 -7.56 -3.35
C GLN A 200 7.39 -7.21 -1.88
N GLU A 201 8.57 -6.65 -1.58
CA GLU A 201 8.92 -6.25 -0.20
C GLU A 201 8.09 -5.05 0.27
N LEU A 202 7.88 -4.05 -0.59
CA LEU A 202 7.12 -2.85 -0.23
C LEU A 202 5.62 -3.15 -0.09
N VAL A 203 5.02 -3.93 -1.01
CA VAL A 203 3.64 -4.44 -0.86
C VAL A 203 3.50 -5.24 0.42
N GLY A 204 4.42 -6.19 0.68
CA GLY A 204 4.41 -7.02 1.89
C GLY A 204 4.65 -6.26 3.20
N ARG A 205 4.85 -4.94 3.14
CA ARG A 205 5.02 -4.03 4.28
C ARG A 205 3.94 -2.92 4.32
N GLY A 206 2.98 -2.92 3.39
CA GLY A 206 1.96 -1.85 3.26
C GLY A 206 2.52 -0.53 2.74
N LEU A 207 3.60 -0.57 1.95
CA LEU A 207 4.41 0.60 1.60
C LEU A 207 4.33 0.99 0.11
N PRO A 208 4.63 2.26 -0.22
CA PRO A 208 4.85 2.79 -1.56
C PRO A 208 5.30 1.79 -2.66
N ARG A 209 4.36 1.36 -3.52
CA ARG A 209 4.69 0.54 -4.70
C ARG A 209 5.55 1.33 -5.70
N PRO A 210 6.69 0.77 -6.17
CA PRO A 210 7.62 1.46 -7.06
C PRO A 210 7.15 1.39 -8.52
N GLN A 211 7.27 2.50 -9.25
CA GLN A 211 6.96 2.54 -10.69
C GLN A 211 8.23 2.33 -11.52
N ARG A 212 8.09 1.72 -12.70
CA ARG A 212 9.21 1.55 -13.65
C ARG A 212 8.84 1.89 -15.08
N ARG A 213 9.83 2.27 -15.87
CA ARG A 213 9.74 2.43 -17.33
C ARG A 213 11.00 1.91 -18.00
N SER A 214 10.84 0.91 -18.86
CA SER A 214 11.87 0.46 -19.80
C SER A 214 11.60 1.04 -21.18
N VAL A 215 12.64 1.44 -21.91
CA VAL A 215 12.57 1.74 -23.35
C VAL A 215 13.55 0.84 -24.10
N GLY A 216 13.02 0.06 -25.06
CA GLY A 216 13.74 -1.06 -25.65
C GLY A 216 13.98 -2.19 -24.64
N THR A 217 15.08 -2.91 -24.78
CA THR A 217 15.45 -4.10 -23.99
C THR A 217 15.96 -3.79 -22.57
N ALA A 218 15.86 -2.56 -22.08
CA ALA A 218 16.50 -2.12 -20.83
C ALA A 218 16.03 -2.90 -19.58
N GLY A 219 14.76 -3.29 -19.48
CA GLY A 219 14.24 -4.12 -18.39
C GLY A 219 14.85 -5.54 -18.34
N ASN A 220 15.30 -6.06 -19.49
CA ASN A 220 16.05 -7.30 -19.60
C ASN A 220 17.55 -7.12 -19.30
N LEU A 221 18.01 -5.91 -18.98
CA LEU A 221 19.40 -5.69 -18.57
C LEU A 221 19.68 -6.50 -17.31
N THR A 222 20.60 -7.44 -17.46
CA THR A 222 20.99 -8.41 -16.44
C THR A 222 22.07 -7.76 -15.59
N VAL A 223 21.68 -7.21 -14.44
CA VAL A 223 22.54 -6.43 -13.52
C VAL A 223 23.21 -7.38 -12.53
N THR A 224 24.26 -8.08 -12.99
CA THR A 224 24.62 -9.35 -12.36
C THR A 224 26.09 -9.59 -12.05
N ARG A 225 26.27 -10.20 -10.88
CA ARG A 225 27.49 -10.86 -10.43
C ARG A 225 27.85 -12.02 -11.35
N GLY A 226 29.14 -12.22 -11.57
CA GLY A 226 29.67 -13.47 -12.11
C GLY A 226 31.00 -13.85 -11.47
N PRO A 227 31.32 -15.14 -11.28
CA PRO A 227 30.47 -16.33 -11.42
C PRO A 227 30.28 -17.08 -10.08
N ILE A 228 29.13 -17.75 -9.89
CA ILE A 228 29.09 -18.92 -9.00
C ILE A 228 29.74 -20.08 -9.75
N LYS A 229 31.07 -20.20 -9.63
CA LYS A 229 31.80 -21.39 -10.02
C LYS A 229 32.20 -22.12 -8.74
N PRO A 230 31.68 -23.34 -8.46
CA PRO A 230 32.23 -24.11 -7.35
C PRO A 230 33.73 -24.34 -7.61
N PRO A 231 34.56 -24.42 -6.55
CA PRO A 231 35.96 -24.81 -6.75
C PRO A 231 35.99 -26.16 -7.47
N PRO A 232 36.94 -26.39 -8.39
CA PRO A 232 37.10 -27.71 -9.00
C PRO A 232 37.27 -28.73 -7.86
N PRO A 233 36.58 -29.88 -7.90
CA PRO A 233 36.70 -30.87 -6.84
C PRO A 233 38.17 -31.25 -6.69
N PRO A 234 38.68 -31.41 -5.44
CA PRO A 234 40.07 -31.78 -5.22
C PRO A 234 40.38 -33.04 -6.03
N ALA A 235 41.50 -33.03 -6.76
CA ALA A 235 41.78 -34.03 -7.79
C ALA A 235 41.93 -35.42 -7.17
N VAL A 236 40.83 -36.19 -7.15
CA VAL A 236 40.79 -37.54 -6.61
C VAL A 236 41.76 -38.41 -7.40
N PRO A 237 42.81 -38.97 -6.78
CA PRO A 237 43.72 -39.87 -7.47
C PRO A 237 42.94 -41.07 -8.01
N ARG A 238 43.09 -41.37 -9.30
CA ARG A 238 42.49 -42.57 -9.91
C ARG A 238 43.18 -43.82 -9.36
N LEU A 239 42.69 -44.34 -8.24
CA LEU A 239 43.06 -45.68 -7.78
C LEU A 239 42.50 -46.72 -8.75
N SER A 240 43.37 -47.61 -9.16
CA SER A 240 43.18 -48.54 -10.28
C SER A 240 42.14 -49.62 -10.00
N SER A 241 41.43 -50.02 -11.05
CA SER A 241 40.50 -51.15 -11.05
C SER A 241 41.17 -52.49 -10.70
N GLN A 242 40.52 -53.29 -9.86
CA GLN A 242 40.65 -54.76 -9.84
C GLN A 242 39.26 -55.42 -9.82
N GLN A 243 39.18 -56.68 -10.22
CA GLN A 243 37.92 -57.33 -10.63
C GLN A 243 37.54 -58.55 -9.76
N GLY A 244 36.28 -58.57 -9.32
CA GLY A 244 35.52 -59.80 -8.99
C GLY A 244 35.92 -60.56 -7.72
N PRO A 245 35.33 -61.75 -7.47
CA PRO A 245 34.29 -62.44 -8.25
C PRO A 245 32.95 -62.70 -7.50
N ARG A 246 31.97 -63.32 -8.17
CA ARG A 246 30.70 -63.86 -7.61
C ARG A 246 30.60 -65.37 -7.89
N PRO A 247 30.07 -66.16 -6.93
CA PRO A 247 28.97 -67.12 -7.20
C PRO A 247 27.72 -66.77 -6.32
N ALA A 248 26.45 -67.08 -6.60
CA ALA A 248 25.73 -68.33 -6.99
C ALA A 248 25.51 -69.30 -5.81
N THR A 249 24.37 -70.01 -5.57
CA THR A 249 23.00 -70.06 -6.18
C THR A 249 22.04 -70.98 -5.37
N SER A 250 20.75 -70.63 -5.21
CA SER A 250 19.56 -71.54 -5.07
C SER A 250 18.26 -70.69 -4.95
N ARG A 251 17.07 -70.96 -5.53
CA ARG A 251 16.15 -72.15 -5.60
C ARG A 251 15.52 -72.52 -4.24
N SER A 252 14.21 -72.81 -4.10
CA SER A 252 13.06 -72.80 -5.05
C SER A 252 11.69 -73.11 -4.38
N ARG A 253 10.59 -72.39 -4.75
CA ARG A 253 9.13 -72.77 -4.63
C ARG A 253 8.60 -72.88 -3.17
N LYS A 254 7.28 -72.91 -2.85
CA LYS A 254 6.03 -73.35 -3.54
C LYS A 254 4.78 -72.47 -3.18
N LYS A 255 3.54 -72.91 -3.45
CA LYS A 255 2.26 -72.12 -3.46
C LYS A 255 1.25 -72.49 -2.33
N PRO A 256 0.15 -71.72 -2.10
CA PRO A 256 -0.79 -71.86 -0.96
C PRO A 256 -1.97 -72.83 -1.25
N PRO A 257 -2.92 -73.04 -0.31
CA PRO A 257 -4.15 -72.21 -0.18
C PRO A 257 -4.35 -71.73 1.30
N SER A 258 -5.51 -71.35 1.88
CA SER A 258 -6.95 -71.40 1.53
C SER A 258 -7.80 -70.29 2.21
N ALA A 259 -9.12 -70.30 1.96
CA ALA A 259 -10.16 -69.34 2.38
C ALA A 259 -10.92 -69.68 3.69
N MET A 260 -11.64 -68.71 4.28
CA MET A 260 -13.12 -68.73 4.44
C MET A 260 -13.66 -67.42 5.08
N ALA A 261 -15.00 -67.25 5.09
CA ALA A 261 -15.71 -66.11 5.69
C ALA A 261 -17.06 -66.56 6.29
N LYS A 262 -17.60 -65.83 7.29
CA LYS A 262 -19.03 -65.47 7.44
C LYS A 262 -19.39 -64.76 8.78
N THR A 263 -20.30 -63.79 8.67
CA THR A 263 -21.39 -63.39 9.61
C THR A 263 -21.17 -63.19 11.12
N GLY A 264 -21.76 -62.12 11.66
CA GLY A 264 -22.79 -62.33 12.71
C GLY A 264 -23.06 -61.24 13.76
N ARG A 265 -24.08 -60.39 13.50
CA ARG A 265 -24.95 -59.68 14.48
C ARG A 265 -24.36 -58.67 15.49
N ALA A 266 -25.14 -57.62 15.74
CA ALA A 266 -25.00 -56.70 16.86
C ALA A 266 -25.90 -57.10 18.04
N LEU A 267 -25.65 -56.51 19.22
CA LEU A 267 -26.58 -56.49 20.36
C LEU A 267 -26.64 -55.07 20.95
N LEU A 268 -27.82 -54.64 21.40
CA LEU A 268 -27.98 -53.42 22.19
C LEU A 268 -27.57 -53.66 23.65
N ALA A 269 -27.10 -52.61 24.31
CA ALA A 269 -27.09 -52.49 25.76
C ALA A 269 -27.64 -51.10 26.14
N MET A 270 -28.77 -51.07 26.86
CA MET A 270 -29.31 -49.84 27.46
C MET A 270 -29.03 -49.84 28.96
N LEU A 271 -28.59 -48.69 29.49
CA LEU A 271 -28.53 -48.31 30.91
C LEU A 271 -28.73 -46.78 30.99
N PRO A 272 -29.09 -46.19 32.15
CA PRO A 272 -30.40 -45.54 32.22
C PRO A 272 -30.36 -44.00 32.25
N LEU A 273 -31.53 -43.42 31.94
CA LEU A 273 -31.77 -41.98 31.93
C LEU A 273 -31.76 -41.40 33.36
N ALA A 274 -30.73 -40.65 33.70
CA ALA A 274 -30.71 -39.80 34.89
C ALA A 274 -31.31 -38.42 34.57
N LEU A 275 -32.23 -37.95 35.41
CA LEU A 275 -32.87 -36.64 35.25
C LEU A 275 -31.91 -35.51 35.64
N LEU A 276 -31.25 -34.92 34.64
CA LEU A 276 -30.68 -33.58 34.73
C LEU A 276 -31.67 -32.58 34.14
N GLN A 277 -31.99 -31.52 34.87
CA GLN A 277 -32.75 -30.37 34.38
C GLN A 277 -31.85 -29.51 33.47
N GLY A 278 -31.52 -30.06 32.30
CA GLY A 278 -30.78 -29.35 31.27
C GLY A 278 -31.63 -28.24 30.65
N SER A 279 -31.00 -27.09 30.37
CA SER A 279 -31.60 -26.01 29.59
C SER A 279 -32.20 -26.54 28.28
N THR A 280 -33.31 -25.96 27.83
CA THR A 280 -33.84 -26.22 26.48
C THR A 280 -32.91 -25.63 25.43
N TYR A 281 -31.86 -26.38 25.10
CA TYR A 281 -31.08 -26.16 23.88
C TYR A 281 -32.00 -26.41 22.68
N VAL A 282 -32.67 -25.36 22.24
CA VAL A 282 -33.33 -25.32 20.94
C VAL A 282 -32.20 -25.39 19.91
N PRO A 283 -32.10 -26.45 19.08
CA PRO A 283 -31.11 -26.46 18.02
C PRO A 283 -31.43 -25.29 17.08
N GLN A 284 -30.50 -24.36 16.90
CA GLN A 284 -30.64 -23.37 15.85
C GLN A 284 -30.79 -24.08 14.51
N ALA A 285 -31.69 -23.57 13.66
CA ALA A 285 -31.75 -24.02 12.28
C ALA A 285 -30.41 -23.71 11.60
N PRO A 286 -29.88 -24.61 10.76
CA PRO A 286 -28.56 -24.42 10.18
C PRO A 286 -28.51 -23.17 9.31
N ASP A 287 -27.53 -22.32 9.59
CA ASP A 287 -27.38 -21.01 8.97
C ASP A 287 -26.64 -21.16 7.63
N PRO A 288 -27.28 -20.84 6.48
CA PRO A 288 -26.68 -21.07 5.17
C PRO A 288 -25.48 -20.15 4.86
N PHE A 289 -25.14 -19.21 5.74
CA PHE A 289 -23.94 -18.39 5.69
C PHE A 289 -22.92 -18.83 6.74
N LEU A 290 -23.29 -18.89 8.03
CA LEU A 290 -22.35 -19.15 9.12
C LEU A 290 -22.00 -20.64 9.29
N ASP A 291 -22.81 -21.55 8.77
CA ASP A 291 -22.54 -22.99 8.80
C ASP A 291 -22.00 -23.47 7.43
N ALA A 292 -21.61 -22.52 6.54
CA ALA A 292 -21.04 -22.80 5.23
C ALA A 292 -19.57 -23.20 5.32
N THR A 293 -19.15 -24.19 4.53
CA THR A 293 -17.73 -24.61 4.45
C THR A 293 -16.80 -23.55 3.84
N ARG A 294 -17.36 -22.50 3.21
CA ARG A 294 -16.60 -21.36 2.67
C ARG A 294 -17.44 -20.08 2.61
N ILE A 295 -16.86 -18.98 3.07
CA ILE A 295 -17.34 -17.61 2.83
C ILE A 295 -16.51 -16.96 1.71
N VAL A 296 -17.18 -16.30 0.78
CA VAL A 296 -16.55 -15.39 -0.19
C VAL A 296 -16.74 -13.96 0.31
N ALA A 297 -15.66 -13.34 0.77
CA ALA A 297 -15.65 -11.99 1.33
C ALA A 297 -15.30 -10.95 0.24
N GLY A 298 -16.16 -9.95 0.09
CA GLY A 298 -15.95 -8.81 -0.80
C GLY A 298 -15.09 -7.75 -0.15
N VAL A 299 -13.89 -7.58 -0.69
CA VAL A 299 -12.91 -6.57 -0.28
C VAL A 299 -12.70 -5.58 -1.42
N TRP A 300 -12.16 -4.41 -1.12
CA TRP A 300 -12.09 -3.37 -2.14
C TRP A 300 -11.09 -3.71 -3.25
N LYS A 301 -11.50 -3.43 -4.49
CA LYS A 301 -10.62 -3.45 -5.64
C LYS A 301 -9.86 -2.13 -5.70
N ASP A 302 -8.56 -2.21 -5.50
CA ASP A 302 -7.61 -1.15 -5.84
C ASP A 302 -7.78 -0.75 -7.32
N ASP A 303 -8.06 0.53 -7.56
CA ASP A 303 -7.96 1.11 -8.90
C ASP A 303 -6.51 1.51 -9.18
N GLU A 304 -6.05 1.23 -10.40
CA GLU A 304 -4.64 1.37 -10.83
C GLU A 304 -4.19 2.84 -10.87
N GLY A 305 -3.90 3.40 -9.70
CA GLY A 305 -3.47 4.78 -9.50
C GLY A 305 -3.81 5.38 -8.12
N ASN A 306 -4.72 4.78 -7.36
CA ASN A 306 -5.21 5.33 -6.08
C ASN A 306 -4.73 4.50 -4.87
N ARG A 307 -3.83 5.07 -4.05
CA ARG A 307 -3.29 4.38 -2.86
C ARG A 307 -4.28 4.21 -1.71
N ASN A 308 -5.38 4.95 -1.68
CA ASN A 308 -6.36 4.82 -0.59
C ASN A 308 -6.99 3.42 -0.59
N ASP A 309 -7.14 2.80 -1.75
CA ASP A 309 -7.95 1.60 -1.94
C ASP A 309 -7.26 0.30 -1.49
N GLU A 310 -5.92 0.22 -1.59
CA GLU A 310 -5.14 -0.97 -1.18
C GLU A 310 -5.09 -1.08 0.37
N ALA A 311 -4.95 0.05 1.09
CA ALA A 311 -5.07 0.12 2.55
C ALA A 311 -6.53 0.02 3.04
N ASP A 312 -7.50 0.43 2.21
CA ASP A 312 -8.92 0.12 2.42
C ASP A 312 -9.19 -1.38 2.23
N SER A 313 -8.44 -2.10 1.39
CA SER A 313 -8.63 -3.53 1.15
C SER A 313 -8.13 -4.40 2.31
N SER A 314 -6.91 -4.18 2.84
CA SER A 314 -6.38 -4.98 3.95
C SER A 314 -7.19 -4.76 5.24
N TYR A 315 -7.51 -3.51 5.57
CA TYR A 315 -8.39 -3.20 6.69
C TYR A 315 -9.78 -3.87 6.56
N ASN A 316 -10.29 -4.07 5.34
CA ASN A 316 -11.52 -4.81 5.10
C ASN A 316 -11.35 -6.32 5.32
N GLU A 317 -10.20 -6.91 4.95
CA GLU A 317 -9.84 -8.29 5.28
C GLU A 317 -9.78 -8.50 6.81
N ASP A 318 -9.04 -7.67 7.53
CA ASP A 318 -8.84 -7.77 8.99
C ASP A 318 -10.16 -7.65 9.78
N VAL A 319 -11.03 -6.70 9.40
CA VAL A 319 -12.33 -6.51 10.11
C VAL A 319 -13.41 -7.51 9.69
N ILE A 320 -13.35 -8.10 8.48
CA ILE A 320 -14.22 -9.23 8.12
C ILE A 320 -13.79 -10.48 8.90
N THR A 321 -12.49 -10.80 8.94
CA THR A 321 -11.96 -11.93 9.72
C THR A 321 -12.31 -11.77 11.20
N GLY A 322 -12.02 -10.61 11.80
CA GLY A 322 -12.38 -10.34 13.19
C GLY A 322 -13.88 -10.43 13.48
N LEU A 323 -14.77 -10.06 12.54
CA LEU A 323 -16.21 -10.28 12.71
C LEU A 323 -16.58 -11.78 12.69
N LEU A 324 -15.99 -12.55 11.77
CA LEU A 324 -16.30 -13.97 11.58
C LEU A 324 -15.71 -14.85 12.70
N ASP A 325 -14.52 -14.53 13.20
CA ASP A 325 -13.91 -15.17 14.37
C ASP A 325 -14.83 -15.01 15.60
N PHE A 326 -15.33 -13.79 15.86
CA PHE A 326 -16.26 -13.52 16.96
C PHE A 326 -17.70 -14.02 16.71
N ALA A 327 -18.00 -14.49 15.49
CA ALA A 327 -19.21 -15.21 15.12
C ALA A 327 -19.06 -16.75 15.18
N ASP A 328 -17.89 -17.23 15.63
CA ASP A 328 -17.54 -18.63 15.82
C ASP A 328 -17.55 -19.42 14.47
N PHE A 329 -17.05 -18.80 13.38
CA PHE A 329 -16.99 -19.39 12.03
C PHE A 329 -15.73 -20.25 11.80
N GLU A 330 -15.90 -21.55 11.53
CA GLU A 330 -14.79 -22.52 11.34
C GLU A 330 -14.42 -22.81 9.86
N GLY A 331 -15.04 -22.13 8.88
CA GLY A 331 -14.88 -22.44 7.45
C GLY A 331 -13.77 -21.66 6.72
N ASP A 332 -13.58 -21.96 5.43
CA ASP A 332 -12.64 -21.20 4.58
C ASP A 332 -13.13 -19.75 4.40
N ILE A 333 -12.31 -18.75 4.70
CA ILE A 333 -12.53 -17.37 4.21
C ILE A 333 -11.76 -17.18 2.90
N THR A 334 -12.43 -16.66 1.87
CA THR A 334 -11.82 -16.37 0.57
C THR A 334 -12.12 -14.95 0.11
N PHE A 335 -11.09 -14.13 -0.04
CA PHE A 335 -11.24 -12.73 -0.42
C PHE A 335 -11.35 -12.54 -1.94
N LYS A 336 -12.23 -11.62 -2.34
CA LYS A 336 -12.47 -11.24 -3.73
C LYS A 336 -12.51 -9.73 -3.84
N LYS A 337 -11.63 -9.17 -4.67
CA LYS A 337 -11.60 -7.73 -4.97
C LYS A 337 -12.85 -7.32 -5.79
N VAL A 338 -13.56 -6.31 -5.31
CA VAL A 338 -14.80 -5.75 -5.87
C VAL A 338 -14.73 -4.21 -5.81
N ALA A 339 -15.07 -3.51 -6.90
CA ALA A 339 -15.13 -2.04 -6.88
C ALA A 339 -16.28 -1.57 -5.96
N ARG A 340 -16.11 -0.43 -5.27
CA ARG A 340 -17.01 -0.02 -4.16
C ARG A 340 -18.44 0.28 -4.62
N GLU A 341 -18.57 0.69 -5.88
CA GLU A 341 -19.80 0.95 -6.63
C GLU A 341 -20.53 -0.34 -6.98
N GLU A 342 -19.77 -1.44 -7.16
CA GLU A 342 -20.28 -2.75 -7.56
C GLU A 342 -20.58 -3.66 -6.35
N ALA A 343 -20.27 -3.22 -5.13
CA ALA A 343 -20.41 -3.98 -3.89
C ALA A 343 -21.83 -4.53 -3.69
N ILE A 344 -22.83 -3.65 -3.76
CA ILE A 344 -24.26 -3.97 -3.60
C ILE A 344 -24.71 -4.97 -4.68
N ARG A 345 -24.40 -4.68 -5.95
CA ARG A 345 -24.70 -5.55 -7.10
C ARG A 345 -24.07 -6.94 -6.95
N THR A 346 -22.86 -7.01 -6.40
CA THR A 346 -22.12 -8.27 -6.21
C THR A 346 -22.66 -9.09 -5.04
N LEU A 347 -23.16 -8.45 -3.98
CA LEU A 347 -23.93 -9.12 -2.91
C LEU A 347 -25.27 -9.65 -3.42
N MET A 348 -26.05 -8.83 -4.14
CA MET A 348 -27.36 -9.22 -4.69
C MET A 348 -27.25 -10.40 -5.67
N THR A 349 -26.20 -10.43 -6.50
CA THR A 349 -25.92 -11.53 -7.43
C THR A 349 -25.23 -12.73 -6.77
N ARG A 350 -25.04 -12.74 -5.44
CA ARG A 350 -24.31 -13.76 -4.66
C ARG A 350 -22.89 -14.01 -5.16
N GLY A 351 -22.28 -13.00 -5.80
CA GLY A 351 -20.89 -13.02 -6.22
C GLY A 351 -19.89 -12.82 -5.08
N VAL A 352 -20.36 -12.35 -3.92
CA VAL A 352 -19.74 -12.40 -2.58
C VAL A 352 -20.87 -12.62 -1.56
N HIS A 353 -20.55 -13.08 -0.36
CA HIS A 353 -21.54 -13.31 0.71
C HIS A 353 -21.65 -12.11 1.68
N ILE A 354 -20.51 -11.45 1.96
CA ILE A 354 -20.37 -10.30 2.86
C ILE A 354 -19.42 -9.28 2.23
N ALA A 355 -19.60 -7.98 2.54
CA ALA A 355 -18.61 -6.93 2.27
C ALA A 355 -18.54 -5.95 3.45
N GLY A 356 -17.35 -5.72 4.01
CA GLY A 356 -17.13 -4.84 5.16
C GLY A 356 -16.84 -3.39 4.78
N THR A 357 -16.76 -2.51 5.78
CA THR A 357 -16.40 -1.07 5.66
C THR A 357 -17.24 -0.26 4.66
N LEU A 358 -18.48 -0.70 4.40
CA LEU A 358 -19.41 -0.04 3.49
C LEU A 358 -20.30 0.96 4.24
N GLY A 359 -20.44 2.18 3.72
CA GLY A 359 -21.27 3.22 4.33
C GLY A 359 -22.76 2.83 4.38
N ILE A 360 -23.33 2.82 5.58
CA ILE A 360 -24.73 2.47 5.86
C ILE A 360 -25.61 3.65 5.44
N THR A 361 -26.57 3.42 4.54
CA THR A 361 -27.47 4.47 4.04
C THR A 361 -28.88 3.93 3.77
N PRO A 362 -29.94 4.75 3.91
CA PRO A 362 -31.32 4.34 3.61
C PRO A 362 -31.59 3.89 2.17
N SER A 363 -30.67 4.15 1.22
CA SER A 363 -30.77 3.55 -0.12
C SER A 363 -30.20 2.14 -0.14
N ARG A 364 -28.99 1.93 0.41
CA ARG A 364 -28.37 0.59 0.45
C ARG A 364 -29.17 -0.37 1.34
N GLU A 365 -29.76 0.11 2.45
CA GLU A 365 -30.67 -0.67 3.32
C GLU A 365 -31.93 -1.20 2.57
N ARG A 366 -32.28 -0.65 1.40
CA ARG A 366 -33.34 -1.23 0.54
C ARG A 366 -32.87 -2.44 -0.26
N GLU A 367 -31.58 -2.59 -0.51
CA GLU A 367 -30.99 -3.61 -1.40
C GLU A 367 -30.24 -4.72 -0.65
N VAL A 368 -29.63 -4.41 0.50
CA VAL A 368 -28.86 -5.33 1.36
C VAL A 368 -29.25 -5.16 2.83
N ASP A 369 -28.98 -6.18 3.65
CA ASP A 369 -29.08 -6.06 5.10
C ASP A 369 -27.70 -5.65 5.66
N PHE A 370 -27.69 -4.78 6.67
CA PHE A 370 -26.45 -4.31 7.31
C PHE A 370 -26.27 -4.87 8.72
N VAL A 371 -25.01 -5.15 9.07
CA VAL A 371 -24.52 -5.37 10.43
C VAL A 371 -23.55 -4.24 10.73
N GLY A 372 -23.86 -3.38 11.70
CA GLY A 372 -23.08 -2.18 11.95
C GLY A 372 -23.72 -1.16 12.90
N PRO A 373 -23.05 -0.03 13.15
CA PRO A 373 -21.73 0.33 12.61
C PRO A 373 -20.57 -0.51 13.16
N LEU A 374 -19.53 -0.63 12.33
CA LEU A 374 -18.18 -1.05 12.70
C LEU A 374 -17.36 0.15 13.23
N ALA A 375 -17.55 1.31 12.60
CA ALA A 375 -16.95 2.59 12.96
C ALA A 375 -17.83 3.74 12.43
N SER A 376 -17.90 4.83 13.21
CA SER A 376 -18.76 5.98 12.90
C SER A 376 -18.08 7.31 13.21
N SER A 377 -17.90 8.15 12.19
CA SER A 377 -17.25 9.47 12.30
C SER A 377 -18.19 10.60 11.97
N ARG A 378 -17.77 11.84 12.24
CA ARG A 378 -18.37 13.06 11.69
C ARG A 378 -17.43 13.66 10.64
N LEU A 379 -17.83 14.78 10.03
CA LEU A 379 -16.95 15.57 9.18
C LEU A 379 -15.89 16.28 10.01
N GLY A 380 -14.66 16.30 9.49
CA GLY A 380 -13.52 17.03 10.04
C GLY A 380 -12.90 17.99 9.04
N VAL A 381 -11.75 18.58 9.41
CA VAL A 381 -11.01 19.54 8.60
C VAL A 381 -9.53 19.11 8.52
N LEU A 382 -9.01 18.94 7.31
CA LEU A 382 -7.58 18.72 7.04
C LEU A 382 -6.96 19.98 6.43
N VAL A 383 -5.83 20.43 6.97
CA VAL A 383 -5.09 21.61 6.51
C VAL A 383 -3.60 21.26 6.30
N ARG A 384 -2.82 22.19 5.73
CA ARG A 384 -1.35 22.06 5.70
C ARG A 384 -0.79 22.14 7.13
N ARG A 385 0.28 21.40 7.45
CA ARG A 385 0.78 21.25 8.84
C ARG A 385 1.11 22.58 9.53
N GLN A 386 1.64 23.55 8.79
CA GLN A 386 2.04 24.89 9.24
C GLN A 386 0.90 25.93 9.28
N GLU A 387 -0.33 25.57 8.89
CA GLU A 387 -1.50 26.45 9.03
C GLU A 387 -1.81 26.75 10.51
N LYS A 388 -2.22 27.99 10.82
CA LYS A 388 -2.45 28.47 12.20
C LYS A 388 -3.72 29.31 12.36
N GLY A 389 -4.40 29.67 11.29
CA GLY A 389 -5.61 30.49 11.32
C GLY A 389 -6.89 29.69 11.06
N ILE A 390 -6.90 28.40 11.38
CA ILE A 390 -8.06 27.51 11.29
C ILE A 390 -8.00 26.52 12.47
N GLU A 391 -8.82 26.75 13.50
CA GLU A 391 -8.91 25.93 14.71
C GLU A 391 -10.36 25.49 15.02
N LYS A 392 -11.36 26.19 14.46
CA LYS A 392 -12.80 25.94 14.62
C LYS A 392 -13.56 26.25 13.32
N ILE A 393 -14.80 25.76 13.22
CA ILE A 393 -15.64 25.89 12.01
C ILE A 393 -15.76 27.34 11.48
N PRO A 394 -15.99 28.39 12.32
CA PRO A 394 -16.07 29.78 11.84
C PRO A 394 -14.79 30.32 11.18
N ASP A 395 -13.63 29.71 11.42
CA ASP A 395 -12.35 30.16 10.83
C ASP A 395 -12.22 29.74 9.35
N LEU A 396 -13.12 28.88 8.87
CA LEU A 396 -13.29 28.55 7.45
C LEU A 396 -13.96 29.67 6.66
N SER A 397 -14.56 30.68 7.32
CA SER A 397 -15.22 31.79 6.64
C SER A 397 -14.21 32.61 5.83
N GLY A 398 -14.51 32.83 4.53
CA GLY A 398 -13.61 33.46 3.57
C GLY A 398 -12.45 32.57 3.07
N ARG A 399 -12.26 31.37 3.62
CA ARG A 399 -11.22 30.41 3.18
C ARG A 399 -11.71 29.58 2.00
N ARG A 400 -10.79 29.10 1.15
CA ARG A 400 -11.12 28.15 0.07
C ARG A 400 -11.15 26.74 0.64
N VAL A 401 -12.34 26.14 0.71
CA VAL A 401 -12.55 24.83 1.33
C VAL A 401 -12.88 23.80 0.27
N CYS A 402 -12.08 22.74 0.18
CA CYS A 402 -12.28 21.69 -0.82
C CYS A 402 -13.08 20.50 -0.27
N THR A 403 -14.01 19.98 -1.07
CA THR A 403 -14.83 18.79 -0.78
C THR A 403 -15.10 17.99 -2.07
N ILE A 404 -15.64 16.78 -1.96
CA ILE A 404 -16.07 15.98 -3.11
C ILE A 404 -17.32 16.62 -3.75
N ALA A 405 -17.33 16.71 -5.08
CA ALA A 405 -18.49 17.19 -5.83
C ALA A 405 -19.73 16.30 -5.59
N GLY A 406 -20.87 16.91 -5.25
CA GLY A 406 -22.14 16.19 -5.06
C GLY A 406 -22.25 15.37 -3.77
N SER A 407 -21.28 15.44 -2.85
CA SER A 407 -21.36 14.72 -1.57
C SER A 407 -22.20 15.45 -0.51
N THR A 408 -22.79 14.68 0.39
CA THR A 408 -23.51 15.15 1.60
C THR A 408 -22.64 16.00 2.54
N THR A 409 -21.31 15.86 2.43
CA THR A 409 -20.31 16.74 3.04
C THR A 409 -20.56 18.21 2.69
N THR A 410 -20.91 18.50 1.45
CA THR A 410 -21.14 19.87 0.93
C THR A 410 -22.36 20.51 1.59
N ASP A 411 -23.49 19.80 1.60
CA ASP A 411 -24.71 20.28 2.27
C ASP A 411 -24.50 20.48 3.77
N SER A 412 -23.69 19.62 4.39
CA SER A 412 -23.39 19.69 5.82
C SER A 412 -22.49 20.87 6.16
N LEU A 413 -21.51 21.19 5.31
CA LEU A 413 -20.68 22.38 5.42
C LEU A 413 -21.50 23.67 5.25
N VAL A 414 -22.33 23.77 4.21
CA VAL A 414 -23.18 24.96 3.94
C VAL A 414 -24.19 25.23 5.06
N LYS A 415 -24.62 24.21 5.81
CA LYS A 415 -25.48 24.38 7.00
C LYS A 415 -24.74 25.07 8.16
N VAL A 416 -23.44 24.79 8.36
CA VAL A 416 -22.67 25.24 9.54
C VAL A 416 -21.79 26.46 9.29
N GLU A 417 -21.25 26.63 8.08
CA GLU A 417 -20.44 27.79 7.69
C GLU A 417 -20.77 28.22 6.25
N LYS A 418 -21.33 29.43 6.12
CA LYS A 418 -21.86 29.95 4.85
C LYS A 418 -20.91 30.89 4.11
N GLY A 419 -19.87 31.38 4.78
CA GLY A 419 -18.84 32.22 4.18
C GLY A 419 -17.64 31.44 3.64
N ALA A 420 -17.57 30.12 3.84
CA ALA A 420 -16.55 29.27 3.23
C ALA A 420 -16.67 29.32 1.69
N GLN A 421 -15.56 29.57 1.00
CA GLN A 421 -15.48 29.56 -0.45
C GLN A 421 -15.31 28.10 -0.91
N ILE A 422 -16.42 27.39 -1.07
CA ILE A 422 -16.40 25.97 -1.42
C ILE A 422 -15.88 25.79 -2.85
N VAL A 423 -14.86 24.95 -2.99
CA VAL A 423 -14.39 24.39 -4.26
C VAL A 423 -14.60 22.87 -4.24
N THR A 424 -14.83 22.26 -5.39
CA THR A 424 -15.13 20.83 -5.49
C THR A 424 -14.19 20.10 -6.44
N GLU A 425 -13.96 18.82 -6.15
CA GLU A 425 -13.18 17.89 -6.95
C GLU A 425 -13.90 16.54 -7.04
N GLU A 426 -13.51 15.68 -7.99
CA GLU A 426 -14.09 14.33 -8.13
C GLU A 426 -13.73 13.41 -6.95
N GLY A 427 -12.65 13.71 -6.21
CA GLY A 427 -12.23 12.99 -5.02
C GLY A 427 -11.21 13.74 -4.17
N LEU A 428 -11.00 13.29 -2.94
CA LEU A 428 -10.15 13.99 -1.95
C LEU A 428 -8.67 14.10 -2.36
N GLY A 429 -8.17 13.27 -3.27
CA GLY A 429 -6.83 13.41 -3.85
C GLY A 429 -6.67 14.67 -4.72
N GLY A 430 -7.72 15.11 -5.42
CA GLY A 430 -7.76 16.40 -6.10
C GLY A 430 -7.72 17.55 -5.10
N CYS A 431 -8.50 17.44 -4.01
CA CYS A 431 -8.47 18.41 -2.92
C CYS A 431 -7.09 18.51 -2.23
N LEU A 432 -6.40 17.39 -2.03
CA LEU A 432 -5.04 17.35 -1.49
C LEU A 432 -4.04 18.02 -2.43
N THR A 433 -4.16 17.79 -3.73
CA THR A 433 -3.37 18.48 -4.77
C THR A 433 -3.59 20.00 -4.69
N ARG A 434 -4.84 20.46 -4.58
CA ARG A 434 -5.16 21.89 -4.38
C ARG A 434 -4.60 22.45 -3.08
N LEU A 435 -4.65 21.68 -1.99
CA LEU A 435 -4.17 22.11 -0.67
C LEU A 435 -2.66 22.40 -0.67
N TYR A 436 -1.87 21.55 -1.33
CA TYR A 436 -0.43 21.75 -1.52
C TYR A 436 -0.09 22.88 -2.49
N GLN A 437 -0.79 22.96 -3.63
CA GLN A 437 -0.65 24.07 -4.59
C GLN A 437 -1.12 25.44 -4.02
N ARG A 438 -1.57 25.49 -2.76
CA ARG A 438 -2.18 26.68 -2.13
C ARG A 438 -3.38 27.22 -2.94
N ASN A 439 -4.04 26.34 -3.69
CA ASN A 439 -5.29 26.55 -4.44
C ASN A 439 -6.54 26.23 -3.60
N ALA A 440 -6.38 25.50 -2.50
CA ALA A 440 -7.31 25.40 -1.38
C ALA A 440 -6.57 25.71 -0.07
N ASP A 441 -7.31 26.08 0.97
CA ASP A 441 -6.80 26.42 2.31
C ASP A 441 -7.09 25.32 3.34
N ALA A 442 -8.21 24.62 3.15
CA ALA A 442 -8.62 23.46 3.92
C ALA A 442 -9.35 22.42 3.04
N ILE A 443 -9.44 21.19 3.53
CA ILE A 443 -10.27 20.11 2.98
C ILE A 443 -11.27 19.71 4.05
N VAL A 444 -12.54 19.55 3.67
CA VAL A 444 -13.61 19.01 4.52
C VAL A 444 -14.07 17.67 3.94
N GLY A 445 -14.33 16.72 4.83
CA GLY A 445 -14.66 15.34 4.49
C GLY A 445 -14.81 14.50 5.75
N ASP A 446 -15.14 13.22 5.59
CA ASP A 446 -15.17 12.24 6.68
C ASP A 446 -13.84 12.24 7.46
N ARG A 447 -13.94 12.35 8.78
CA ARG A 447 -12.77 12.53 9.65
C ARG A 447 -11.86 11.29 9.70
N LEU A 448 -12.36 10.06 9.54
CA LEU A 448 -11.50 8.86 9.48
C LEU A 448 -10.73 8.81 8.16
N THR A 449 -11.38 9.16 7.06
CA THR A 449 -10.78 9.26 5.74
C THR A 449 -9.70 10.36 5.70
N LEU A 450 -10.00 11.56 6.22
CA LEU A 450 -9.02 12.65 6.34
C LEU A 450 -7.85 12.29 7.27
N ALA A 451 -8.09 11.52 8.34
CA ALA A 451 -7.02 11.04 9.21
C ALA A 451 -6.12 9.99 8.51
N GLY A 452 -6.70 9.10 7.70
CA GLY A 452 -5.95 8.16 6.87
C GLY A 452 -5.07 8.90 5.85
N MET A 453 -5.62 9.94 5.21
CA MET A 453 -4.85 10.84 4.33
C MET A 453 -3.70 11.53 5.09
N GLN A 454 -3.93 12.05 6.30
CA GLN A 454 -2.86 12.66 7.11
C GLN A 454 -1.68 11.69 7.34
N LEU A 455 -1.97 10.41 7.61
CA LEU A 455 -0.95 9.40 7.87
C LEU A 455 -0.23 8.92 6.61
N ALA A 456 -0.92 8.88 5.46
CA ALA A 456 -0.28 8.65 4.16
C ALA A 456 0.67 9.80 3.79
N GLU A 457 0.31 11.04 4.17
CA GLU A 457 1.07 12.26 3.88
C GLU A 457 2.17 12.60 4.91
N GLN A 458 2.17 11.89 6.05
CA GLN A 458 3.17 11.81 7.14
C GLN A 458 3.58 13.13 7.84
N LEU A 459 3.92 14.18 7.10
CA LEU A 459 4.31 15.50 7.62
C LEU A 459 3.74 16.69 6.82
N GLY A 460 3.13 16.50 5.65
CA GLY A 460 2.63 17.63 4.84
C GLY A 460 1.35 18.29 5.37
N THR A 461 0.48 17.52 6.01
CA THR A 461 -0.84 17.97 6.51
C THR A 461 -1.01 17.77 8.01
N LYS A 462 -2.07 18.36 8.56
CA LYS A 462 -2.64 18.04 9.87
C LYS A 462 -4.16 18.08 9.83
N LEU A 463 -4.79 17.19 10.58
CA LEU A 463 -6.20 17.23 10.92
C LEU A 463 -6.37 18.23 12.08
N ILE A 464 -7.42 19.05 12.05
CA ILE A 464 -7.74 19.93 13.17
C ILE A 464 -8.52 19.15 14.22
N GLU A 465 -7.89 18.93 15.37
CA GLU A 465 -8.49 18.32 16.56
C GLU A 465 -9.70 19.14 17.04
N GLY A 466 -10.70 18.48 17.62
CA GLY A 466 -11.93 19.14 18.11
C GLY A 466 -12.93 19.61 17.04
N ILE A 467 -12.58 19.73 15.76
CA ILE A 467 -13.59 19.95 14.70
C ILE A 467 -14.27 18.62 14.33
N SER A 468 -15.56 18.52 14.66
CA SER A 468 -16.40 17.34 14.46
C SER A 468 -17.85 17.80 14.21
N PHE A 469 -18.37 17.72 12.97
CA PHE A 469 -19.70 18.26 12.63
C PHE A 469 -20.44 17.48 11.53
N GLY A 470 -21.72 17.82 11.34
CA GLY A 470 -22.63 17.06 10.49
C GLY A 470 -23.17 15.81 11.18
N ASP A 471 -23.89 15.01 10.41
CA ASP A 471 -24.40 13.70 10.85
C ASP A 471 -23.25 12.69 11.00
N ARG A 472 -23.48 11.57 11.73
CA ARG A 472 -22.47 10.49 11.81
C ARG A 472 -22.48 9.67 10.52
N GLU A 473 -21.37 9.71 9.78
CA GLU A 473 -21.10 8.81 8.67
C GLU A 473 -20.67 7.45 9.24
N SER A 474 -21.57 6.47 9.14
CA SER A 474 -21.41 5.14 9.72
C SER A 474 -21.03 4.11 8.66
N THR A 475 -19.98 3.34 8.89
CA THR A 475 -19.60 2.19 8.07
C THR A 475 -19.95 0.88 8.77
N GLY A 476 -20.23 -0.18 8.01
CA GLY A 476 -20.52 -1.51 8.55
C GLY A 476 -20.34 -2.60 7.50
N PHE A 477 -20.87 -3.77 7.80
CA PHE A 477 -20.85 -4.95 6.92
C PHE A 477 -22.21 -5.10 6.24
N ALA A 478 -22.20 -5.34 4.93
CA ALA A 478 -23.40 -5.65 4.17
C ALA A 478 -23.42 -7.14 3.82
N ILE A 479 -24.58 -7.78 4.00
CA ILE A 479 -24.85 -9.16 3.59
C ILE A 479 -26.04 -9.20 2.61
N ALA A 480 -26.19 -10.31 1.89
CA ALA A 480 -27.35 -10.50 1.03
C ALA A 480 -28.67 -10.37 1.82
N LYS A 481 -29.68 -9.75 1.22
CA LYS A 481 -30.93 -9.40 1.88
C LYS A 481 -31.82 -10.60 2.21
N GLY A 482 -32.50 -10.54 3.35
CA GLY A 482 -33.44 -11.55 3.85
C GLY A 482 -32.82 -12.57 4.81
N ASN A 483 -31.57 -12.40 5.24
CA ASN A 483 -30.87 -13.33 6.14
C ASN A 483 -30.85 -12.76 7.57
N HIS A 484 -32.05 -12.54 8.15
CA HIS A 484 -32.20 -11.84 9.43
C HIS A 484 -31.53 -12.58 10.60
N ASP A 485 -31.66 -13.91 10.68
CA ASP A 485 -31.04 -14.71 11.75
C ASP A 485 -29.50 -14.66 11.68
N THR A 486 -28.93 -14.76 10.48
CA THR A 486 -27.49 -14.55 10.22
C THR A 486 -27.08 -13.13 10.63
N CYS A 487 -27.87 -12.12 10.27
CA CYS A 487 -27.62 -10.73 10.64
C CYS A 487 -27.58 -10.57 12.17
N GLU A 488 -28.53 -11.15 12.91
CA GLU A 488 -28.59 -11.08 14.36
C GLU A 488 -27.41 -11.83 15.03
N ARG A 489 -26.99 -12.99 14.51
CA ARG A 489 -25.75 -13.66 14.93
C ARG A 489 -24.53 -12.76 14.74
N LEU A 490 -24.39 -12.16 13.55
CA LEU A 490 -23.29 -11.25 13.22
C LEU A 490 -23.36 -9.93 14.03
N ARG A 491 -24.55 -9.43 14.39
CA ARG A 491 -24.73 -8.26 15.26
C ARG A 491 -24.19 -8.51 16.66
N ILE A 492 -24.46 -9.70 17.21
CA ILE A 492 -23.92 -10.12 18.51
C ILE A 492 -22.40 -10.30 18.42
N ALA A 493 -21.89 -10.92 17.35
CA ALA A 493 -20.46 -11.03 17.09
C ALA A 493 -19.78 -9.65 17.02
N LEU A 494 -20.38 -8.70 16.30
CA LEU A 494 -19.87 -7.34 16.15
C LEU A 494 -19.80 -6.59 17.50
N GLN A 495 -20.78 -6.78 18.38
CA GLN A 495 -20.75 -6.21 19.73
C GLN A 495 -19.61 -6.77 20.58
N LYS A 496 -19.31 -8.07 20.48
CA LYS A 496 -18.12 -8.67 21.12
C LYS A 496 -16.83 -8.07 20.52
N TYR A 497 -16.74 -8.06 19.18
CA TYR A 497 -15.55 -7.65 18.42
C TYR A 497 -15.19 -6.17 18.61
N VAL A 498 -16.15 -5.25 18.44
CA VAL A 498 -15.95 -3.81 18.70
C VAL A 498 -15.51 -3.54 20.14
N SER A 499 -15.95 -4.37 21.09
CA SER A 499 -15.55 -4.28 22.50
C SER A 499 -14.19 -4.92 22.81
N SER A 500 -13.55 -5.59 21.83
CA SER A 500 -12.30 -6.33 22.04
C SER A 500 -11.04 -5.50 21.72
N LYS A 501 -9.88 -6.06 22.08
CA LYS A 501 -8.58 -5.48 21.70
C LYS A 501 -8.24 -5.68 20.22
N ASP A 502 -8.95 -6.56 19.53
CA ASP A 502 -8.69 -6.94 18.15
C ASP A 502 -9.30 -5.88 17.21
N TRP A 503 -10.50 -5.37 17.51
CA TRP A 503 -11.00 -4.14 16.88
C TRP A 503 -10.04 -2.97 17.13
N GLN A 504 -9.56 -2.79 18.37
CA GLN A 504 -8.59 -1.72 18.67
C GLN A 504 -7.29 -1.88 17.88
N LYS A 505 -6.77 -3.11 17.73
CA LYS A 505 -5.61 -3.43 16.89
C LYS A 505 -5.86 -3.09 15.42
N HIS A 506 -6.91 -3.66 14.81
CA HIS A 506 -7.22 -3.49 13.39
C HIS A 506 -7.57 -2.04 13.05
N PHE A 507 -8.14 -1.29 14.00
CA PHE A 507 -8.33 0.16 13.88
C PHE A 507 -7.00 0.92 14.04
N SER A 508 -6.13 0.50 14.97
CA SER A 508 -4.82 1.12 15.20
C SER A 508 -3.84 0.99 14.02
N GLU A 509 -3.97 -0.10 13.26
CA GLU A 509 -3.21 -0.37 12.04
C GLU A 509 -3.60 0.58 10.90
N ARG A 510 -4.79 1.21 10.99
CA ARG A 510 -5.25 2.28 10.09
C ARG A 510 -5.01 3.69 10.65
N LEU A 511 -5.26 3.93 11.94
CA LEU A 511 -5.23 5.25 12.59
C LEU A 511 -4.70 5.17 14.03
N PRO A 512 -3.79 6.06 14.50
CA PRO A 512 -3.32 6.02 15.88
C PRO A 512 -4.48 6.29 16.86
N LEU A 513 -4.55 5.49 17.92
CA LEU A 513 -5.61 5.56 18.93
C LEU A 513 -5.47 6.81 19.84
N THR A 514 -5.88 7.97 19.33
CA THR A 514 -6.10 9.19 20.13
C THR A 514 -7.55 9.24 20.64
N GLN A 515 -7.84 10.15 21.59
CA GLN A 515 -9.16 10.28 22.20
C GLN A 515 -10.28 10.48 21.16
N ASP A 516 -10.09 11.38 20.20
CA ASP A 516 -11.02 11.63 19.10
C ASP A 516 -11.28 10.41 18.19
N PHE A 517 -10.37 9.42 18.17
CA PHE A 517 -10.55 8.18 17.40
C PHE A 517 -11.20 7.07 18.23
N LEU A 518 -11.20 7.16 19.55
CA LEU A 518 -12.09 6.35 20.40
C LEU A 518 -13.56 6.78 20.24
N GLU A 519 -13.86 8.04 19.88
CA GLU A 519 -15.23 8.46 19.51
C GLU A 519 -15.77 7.81 18.22
N ALA A 520 -14.89 7.17 17.44
CA ALA A 520 -15.27 6.37 16.28
C ALA A 520 -15.66 4.92 16.64
N GLN A 521 -15.32 4.44 17.84
CA GLN A 521 -15.79 3.17 18.38
C GLN A 521 -17.29 3.27 18.66
N PRO A 522 -18.15 2.46 18.01
CA PRO A 522 -19.58 2.57 18.21
C PRO A 522 -20.04 1.85 19.48
N SER A 523 -21.06 2.42 20.11
CA SER A 523 -21.74 1.82 21.26
C SER A 523 -22.60 0.61 20.86
N SER A 524 -22.85 -0.29 21.81
CA SER A 524 -23.79 -1.42 21.61
C SER A 524 -25.21 -0.94 21.25
N GLU A 525 -25.62 0.25 21.68
CA GLU A 525 -26.88 0.88 21.28
C GLU A 525 -26.87 1.32 19.81
N GLU A 526 -25.81 1.99 19.34
CA GLU A 526 -25.63 2.30 17.91
C GLU A 526 -25.66 1.04 17.05
N ILE A 527 -24.95 -0.02 17.48
CA ILE A 527 -24.94 -1.32 16.78
C ILE A 527 -26.34 -1.93 16.71
N ASN A 528 -27.08 -1.95 17.82
CA ASN A 528 -28.47 -2.41 17.84
C ASN A 528 -29.40 -1.55 16.97
N LYS A 529 -29.17 -0.24 16.91
CA LYS A 529 -30.01 0.72 16.20
C LYS A 529 -29.76 0.76 14.69
N MET A 530 -28.61 0.30 14.22
CA MET A 530 -28.21 0.35 12.80
C MET A 530 -28.07 -1.03 12.14
N SER A 531 -27.92 -2.11 12.91
CA SER A 531 -27.94 -3.48 12.37
C SER A 531 -29.35 -3.98 12.09
N CYS A 532 -29.47 -4.92 11.15
CA CYS A 532 -30.60 -5.84 10.97
C CYS A 532 -31.99 -5.20 10.83
N ARG A 533 -32.02 -3.91 10.47
CA ARG A 533 -33.22 -3.15 10.14
C ARG A 533 -33.96 -3.84 8.99
N ALA A 534 -35.10 -4.44 9.29
CA ALA A 534 -36.08 -4.74 8.26
C ALA A 534 -36.39 -3.44 7.51
N SER A 535 -36.41 -3.48 6.17
CA SER A 535 -37.03 -2.38 5.43
C SER A 535 -38.50 -2.30 5.84
N ALA A 536 -38.88 -1.21 6.50
CA ALA A 536 -40.27 -0.85 6.66
C ALA A 536 -40.91 -0.80 5.27
N ALA A 537 -41.81 -1.73 4.97
CA ALA A 537 -42.44 -1.83 3.67
C ALA A 537 -43.38 -0.64 3.45
N GLY A 538 -43.16 0.08 2.35
CA GLY A 538 -43.96 1.21 1.87
C GLY A 538 -43.73 1.39 0.38
#